data_AF-A0A6J6ZK66-F1
#
_entry.id   AF-A0A6J6ZK66-F1
#
_cell.length_a   1.000
_cell.length_b   1.000
_cell.length_c   1.000
_cell.angle_alpha   90.00
_cell.angle_beta   90.00
_cell.angle_gamma   90.00
#
_symmetry.space_group_name_H-M   'P 1'
#
loop_
_entity.id
_entity.type
_entity.pdbx_description
1 polymer ?
#
loop_
_entity_poly.entity_id
_entity_poly.type
_entity_poly.pdbx_seq_one_letter_code
_entity_poly.pdbx_strand_id
1 'polypeptide(L)'
;MSLPGGTRIDPRTNKLTKWGQQVLGDITADCADRSVALVLISAKSAASTVSNTLGDLSKVAAIRPRVTVDDIRAWRARRLFEHSKSIEDVARFLGTRSLDIAAGVVGYHWRTSA
;
A
#
# COMPACT_ATOMS: atom_id res chain seq x y z
N MET A 1 8.72 -2.95 7.20
CA MET A 1 8.97 -3.21 5.77
C MET A 1 9.52 -1.95 5.14
N SER A 2 10.72 -2.02 4.57
CA SER A 2 11.32 -0.92 3.81
C SER A 2 10.86 -1.02 2.35
N LEU A 3 10.43 0.10 1.77
CA LEU A 3 9.97 0.22 0.40
C LEU A 3 10.90 1.21 -0.32
N PRO A 4 11.52 0.81 -1.45
CA PRO A 4 12.37 1.72 -2.21
C PRO A 4 11.54 2.88 -2.78
N GLY A 5 12.22 3.99 -2.99
CA GLY A 5 11.65 5.13 -3.72
C GLY A 5 11.74 4.95 -5.22
N GLY A 6 11.18 5.91 -5.95
CA GLY A 6 11.35 6.10 -7.38
C GLY A 6 11.23 7.58 -7.72
N THR A 7 11.22 7.92 -9.01
CA THR A 7 11.20 9.32 -9.47
C THR A 7 10.09 10.18 -8.86
N ARG A 8 8.94 9.57 -8.52
CA ARG A 8 7.75 10.26 -8.00
C ARG A 8 7.37 9.86 -6.57
N ILE A 9 8.11 8.95 -5.95
CA ILE A 9 7.75 8.36 -4.65
C ILE A 9 9.00 8.29 -3.79
N ASP A 10 8.93 8.81 -2.57
CA ASP A 10 10.05 8.75 -1.64
C ASP A 10 10.20 7.34 -1.02
N PRO A 11 11.45 6.92 -0.72
CA PRO A 11 11.69 5.71 0.04
C PRO A 11 11.04 5.84 1.42
N ARG A 12 10.48 4.74 1.93
CA ARG A 12 9.74 4.76 3.18
C ARG A 12 9.76 3.43 3.90
N THR A 13 9.53 3.47 5.20
CA THR A 13 9.37 2.27 6.02
C THR A 13 7.97 2.24 6.63
N ASN A 14 7.22 1.19 6.32
CA ASN A 14 5.89 0.96 6.87
C ASN A 14 5.93 -0.18 7.88
N LYS A 15 5.23 0.00 9.01
CA LYS A 15 5.03 -1.06 10.00
C LYS A 15 4.11 -2.13 9.45
N LEU A 16 4.55 -3.38 9.52
CA LEU A 16 3.71 -4.54 9.21
C LEU A 16 2.84 -4.85 10.41
N THR A 17 1.58 -5.21 10.16
CA THR A 17 0.71 -5.78 11.19
C THR A 17 1.26 -7.14 11.63
N LYS A 18 0.84 -7.64 12.81
CA LYS A 18 1.21 -8.99 13.26
C LYS A 18 0.88 -10.06 12.20
N TRP A 19 -0.32 -9.96 11.62
CA TRP A 19 -0.74 -10.84 10.53
C TRP A 19 0.16 -10.72 9.29
N GLY A 20 0.52 -9.50 8.87
CA GLY A 20 1.42 -9.30 7.73
C GLY A 20 2.83 -9.85 7.98
N GLN A 21 3.33 -9.76 9.23
CA GLN A 21 4.60 -10.38 9.62
C GLN A 21 4.51 -11.91 9.55
N GLN A 22 3.41 -12.49 10.03
CA GLN A 22 3.18 -13.93 9.99
C GLN A 22 3.12 -14.44 8.54
N VAL A 23 2.27 -13.86 7.69
CA VAL A 23 2.13 -14.27 6.28
C VAL A 23 3.46 -14.17 5.53
N LEU A 24 4.21 -13.07 5.74
CA LEU A 24 5.53 -12.96 5.13
C LEU A 24 6.53 -13.96 5.71
N GLY A 25 6.46 -14.26 7.01
CA GLY A 25 7.26 -15.31 7.63
C GLY A 25 6.99 -16.68 7.01
N ASP A 26 5.72 -17.04 6.86
CA ASP A 26 5.29 -18.32 6.29
C ASP A 26 5.72 -18.46 4.82
N ILE A 27 5.53 -17.41 4.01
CA ILE A 27 5.93 -17.40 2.59
C ILE A 27 7.45 -17.54 2.43
N THR A 28 8.22 -17.09 3.42
CA THR A 28 9.68 -16.99 3.33
C THR A 28 10.42 -18.01 4.17
N ALA A 29 9.69 -18.90 4.84
CA ALA A 29 10.26 -19.95 5.66
C ALA A 29 11.30 -20.77 4.88
N ASP A 30 11.02 -21.04 3.62
CA ASP A 30 11.85 -21.84 2.72
C ASP A 30 12.77 -21.00 1.80
N CYS A 31 12.80 -19.68 1.96
CA CYS A 31 13.71 -18.83 1.18
C CYS A 31 15.14 -18.93 1.71
N ALA A 32 16.01 -19.55 0.92
CA ALA A 32 17.44 -19.71 1.23
C ALA A 32 18.19 -18.36 1.33
N ASP A 33 17.78 -17.34 0.57
CA ASP A 33 18.35 -16.00 0.62
C ASP A 33 17.31 -14.99 1.12
N ARG A 34 17.52 -14.50 2.35
CA ARG A 34 16.66 -13.51 3.01
C ARG A 34 17.04 -12.06 2.71
N SER A 35 18.11 -11.84 1.93
CA SER A 35 18.55 -10.52 1.49
C SER A 35 17.81 -10.04 0.23
N VAL A 36 17.14 -10.95 -0.49
CA VAL A 36 16.31 -10.63 -1.64
C VAL A 36 15.05 -9.91 -1.18
N ALA A 37 14.78 -8.74 -1.76
CA ALA A 37 13.53 -8.02 -1.55
C ALA A 37 12.35 -8.96 -1.85
N LEU A 38 11.45 -9.12 -0.88
CA LEU A 38 10.24 -9.95 -0.95
C LEU A 38 9.16 -9.33 -1.86
N VAL A 39 9.57 -8.94 -3.06
CA VAL A 39 8.69 -8.44 -4.11
C VAL A 39 8.87 -9.35 -5.31
N LEU A 40 7.91 -10.26 -5.45
CA LEU A 40 7.63 -11.18 -6.55
C LEU A 40 8.86 -11.73 -7.32
N ILE A 41 9.26 -12.92 -6.90
CA ILE A 41 10.14 -13.82 -7.64
C ILE A 41 9.38 -14.21 -8.93
N SER A 42 9.85 -13.77 -10.10
CA SER A 42 9.46 -14.26 -11.44
C SER A 42 8.18 -13.75 -12.14
N ALA A 43 7.96 -12.44 -12.29
CA ALA A 43 7.02 -11.96 -13.32
C ALA A 43 7.58 -10.78 -14.13
N LYS A 44 7.53 -10.88 -15.47
CA LYS A 44 7.86 -9.78 -16.41
C LYS A 44 7.00 -8.52 -16.20
N SER A 45 5.84 -8.64 -15.54
CA SER A 45 5.02 -7.52 -15.05
C SER A 45 4.32 -7.88 -13.73
N ALA A 46 5.05 -7.77 -12.62
CA ALA A 46 4.52 -8.09 -11.28
C ALA A 46 3.25 -7.29 -10.92
N ALA A 47 3.18 -6.02 -11.32
CA ALA A 47 2.03 -5.17 -11.06
C ALA A 47 0.75 -5.66 -11.76
N SER A 48 0.86 -6.09 -13.02
CA SER A 48 -0.28 -6.61 -13.78
C SER A 48 -0.79 -7.93 -13.19
N THR A 49 0.12 -8.84 -12.80
CA THR A 49 -0.26 -10.11 -12.16
C THR A 49 -1.05 -9.85 -10.88
N VAL A 50 -0.54 -9.01 -9.97
CA VAL A 50 -1.22 -8.69 -8.72
C VAL A 50 -2.60 -8.06 -8.98
N SER A 51 -2.69 -7.15 -9.95
CA SER A 51 -3.95 -6.47 -10.30
C SER A 51 -4.99 -7.46 -10.84
N ASN A 52 -4.56 -8.40 -11.69
CA ASN A 52 -5.43 -9.44 -12.23
C ASN A 52 -5.90 -10.40 -11.13
N THR A 53 -4.98 -10.89 -10.29
CA THR A 53 -5.32 -11.77 -9.16
C THR A 53 -6.30 -11.10 -8.20
N LEU A 54 -6.08 -9.85 -7.82
CA LEU A 54 -7.01 -9.11 -6.96
C LEU A 54 -8.38 -8.93 -7.63
N GLY A 55 -8.36 -8.71 -8.93
CA GLY A 55 -9.53 -8.66 -9.77
C GLY A 55 -10.35 -9.95 -9.78
N ASP A 56 -9.69 -11.10 -9.86
CA ASP A 56 -10.35 -12.41 -9.82
C ASP A 56 -10.83 -12.76 -8.42
N LEU A 57 -10.06 -12.42 -7.37
CA LEU A 57 -10.54 -12.51 -5.98
C LEU A 57 -11.80 -11.67 -5.74
N SER A 58 -11.87 -10.46 -6.29
CA SER A 58 -13.07 -9.62 -6.21
C SER A 58 -14.29 -10.26 -6.90
N LYS A 59 -14.06 -11.05 -7.98
CA LYS A 59 -15.15 -11.82 -8.62
C LYS A 59 -15.63 -12.93 -7.70
N VAL A 60 -14.71 -13.74 -7.17
CA VAL A 60 -15.01 -14.89 -6.29
C VAL A 60 -15.72 -14.43 -5.01
N ALA A 61 -15.26 -13.32 -4.42
CA ALA A 61 -15.87 -12.73 -3.23
C ALA A 61 -17.15 -11.93 -3.50
N ALA A 62 -17.63 -11.88 -4.75
CA ALA A 62 -18.80 -11.10 -5.18
C ALA A 62 -18.75 -9.60 -4.78
N ILE A 63 -17.56 -9.01 -4.65
CA ILE A 63 -17.39 -7.59 -4.29
C ILE A 63 -17.60 -6.72 -5.52
N ARG A 64 -18.48 -5.71 -5.41
CA ARG A 64 -18.75 -4.72 -6.47
C ARG A 64 -18.79 -3.30 -5.87
N PRO A 65 -18.12 -2.31 -6.48
CA PRO A 65 -17.25 -2.41 -7.67
C PRO A 65 -15.98 -3.23 -7.40
N ARG A 66 -15.25 -3.59 -8.47
CA ARG A 66 -13.98 -4.34 -8.33
C ARG A 66 -12.98 -3.52 -7.52
N VAL A 67 -12.33 -4.17 -6.55
CA VAL A 67 -11.28 -3.55 -5.74
C VAL A 67 -9.95 -3.60 -6.48
N THR A 68 -9.26 -2.47 -6.54
CA THR A 68 -7.92 -2.31 -7.11
C THR A 68 -6.85 -2.27 -6.03
N VAL A 69 -5.58 -2.36 -6.42
CA VAL A 69 -4.44 -2.22 -5.50
C VAL A 69 -4.43 -0.82 -4.87
N ASP A 70 -4.79 0.20 -5.64
CA ASP A 70 -4.86 1.57 -5.16
C ASP A 70 -5.99 1.78 -4.16
N ASP A 71 -7.13 1.07 -4.30
CA ASP A 71 -8.21 1.11 -3.31
C ASP A 71 -7.77 0.56 -1.95
N ILE A 72 -7.02 -0.55 -1.94
CA ILE A 72 -6.47 -1.12 -0.69
C ILE A 72 -5.49 -0.14 -0.05
N ARG A 73 -4.65 0.50 -0.87
CA ARG A 73 -3.69 1.49 -0.41
C ARG A 73 -4.39 2.73 0.17
N ALA A 74 -5.41 3.25 -0.52
CA ALA A 74 -6.21 4.38 -0.08
C ALA A 74 -6.98 4.07 1.21
N TRP A 75 -7.60 2.88 1.30
CA TRP A 75 -8.27 2.43 2.51
C TRP A 75 -7.31 2.38 3.70
N ARG A 76 -6.10 1.84 3.51
CA ARG A 76 -5.11 1.79 4.60
C ARG A 76 -4.62 3.17 5.01
N ALA A 77 -4.39 4.06 4.05
CA ALA A 77 -4.04 5.45 4.29
C ALA A 77 -5.14 6.18 5.06
N ARG A 78 -6.41 5.96 4.71
CA ARG A 78 -7.57 6.52 5.41
C ARG A 78 -7.64 6.02 6.85
N ARG A 79 -7.43 4.73 7.10
CA ARG A 79 -7.37 4.17 8.47
C ARG A 79 -6.24 4.77 9.31
N LEU A 80 -5.08 5.02 8.69
CA LEU A 80 -3.97 5.72 9.35
C LEU A 80 -4.39 7.14 9.73
N PHE A 81 -4.96 7.89 8.80
CA PHE A 81 -5.45 9.25 9.05
C PHE A 81 -6.51 9.29 10.15
N GLU A 82 -7.46 8.36 10.14
CA GLU A 82 -8.51 8.26 11.16
C GLU A 82 -7.93 8.12 12.57
N HIS A 83 -6.79 7.44 12.70
CA HIS A 83 -6.09 7.22 13.95
C HIS A 83 -5.15 8.37 14.35
N SER A 84 -4.28 8.83 13.44
CA SER A 84 -3.26 9.84 13.75
C SER A 84 -3.75 11.28 13.66
N LYS A 85 -4.82 11.53 12.88
CA LYS A 85 -5.31 12.86 12.49
C LYS A 85 -4.26 13.75 11.80
N SER A 86 -3.16 13.18 11.29
CA SER A 86 -2.08 13.90 10.60
C SER A 86 -2.00 13.52 9.13
N ILE A 87 -2.03 14.51 8.24
CA ILE A 87 -1.84 14.34 6.79
C ILE A 87 -0.37 14.08 6.46
N GLU A 88 0.56 14.58 7.26
CA GLU A 88 1.99 14.34 7.15
C GLU A 88 2.32 12.86 7.36
N ASP A 89 1.70 12.22 8.36
CA ASP A 89 1.84 10.78 8.58
C ASP A 89 1.33 9.97 7.39
N VAL A 90 0.23 10.40 6.78
CA VAL A 90 -0.31 9.81 5.55
C VAL A 90 0.67 10.00 4.40
N ALA A 91 1.23 11.20 4.23
CA ALA A 91 2.18 11.52 3.18
C ALA A 91 3.45 10.65 3.29
N ARG A 92 3.99 10.49 4.50
CA ARG A 92 5.13 9.59 4.77
C ARG A 92 4.78 8.12 4.51
N PHE A 93 3.59 7.67 4.93
CA PHE A 93 3.11 6.31 4.68
C PHE A 93 2.95 6.00 3.18
N LEU A 94 2.48 6.98 2.41
CA LEU A 94 2.31 6.88 0.96
C LEU A 94 3.62 7.10 0.19
N GLY A 95 4.60 7.81 0.77
CA GLY A 95 5.83 8.23 0.11
C GLY A 95 5.62 9.40 -0.85
N THR A 96 4.67 10.28 -0.58
CA THR A 96 4.43 11.49 -1.39
C THR A 96 4.98 12.73 -0.70
N ARG A 97 5.55 13.65 -1.50
CA ARG A 97 6.01 14.97 -1.03
C ARG A 97 4.90 16.01 -0.97
N SER A 98 3.80 15.78 -1.68
CA SER A 98 2.64 16.68 -1.70
C SER A 98 1.62 16.24 -0.66
N LEU A 99 1.31 17.16 0.25
CA LEU A 99 0.23 16.99 1.23
C LEU A 99 -1.15 17.02 0.57
N ASP A 100 -1.32 17.73 -0.55
CA ASP A 100 -2.57 17.73 -1.32
C ASP A 100 -2.85 16.37 -1.96
N ILE A 101 -1.82 15.72 -2.51
CA ILE A 101 -1.95 14.35 -3.01
C ILE A 101 -2.35 13.41 -1.87
N ALA A 102 -1.71 13.53 -0.70
CA ALA A 102 -2.04 12.72 0.47
C ALA A 102 -3.47 12.96 0.95
N ALA A 103 -3.90 14.23 1.02
CA ALA A 103 -5.24 14.65 1.39
C ALA A 103 -6.29 14.10 0.42
N GLY A 104 -6.04 14.20 -0.89
CA GLY A 104 -6.91 13.65 -1.93
C GLY A 104 -7.11 12.14 -1.79
N VAL A 105 -6.04 11.38 -1.53
CA VAL A 105 -6.12 9.91 -1.32
C VAL A 105 -7.01 9.53 -0.14
N VAL A 106 -7.02 10.33 0.93
CA VAL A 106 -7.84 10.04 2.11
C VAL A 106 -9.15 10.82 2.14
N GLY A 107 -9.50 11.56 1.09
CA GLY A 107 -10.72 12.39 1.05
C GLY A 107 -10.74 13.47 2.15
N TYR A 108 -9.59 14.04 2.47
CA TYR A 108 -9.49 15.19 3.37
C TYR A 108 -9.62 16.48 2.58
N HIS A 109 -10.52 17.36 3.02
CA HIS A 109 -10.75 18.67 2.42
C HIS A 109 -10.16 19.74 3.32
N TRP A 110 -9.21 20.51 2.79
CA TRP A 110 -8.70 21.69 3.46
C TRP A 110 -9.83 22.70 3.68
N ARG A 111 -9.85 23.32 4.85
CA ARG A 111 -10.67 24.52 5.05
C ARG A 111 -9.98 25.67 4.33
N THR A 112 -10.55 26.11 3.22
CA THR A 112 -10.19 27.40 2.63
C THR A 112 -10.94 28.48 3.41
N SER A 113 -10.20 29.41 4.03
CA SER A 113 -10.80 30.62 4.60
C SER A 113 -11.55 31.35 3.48
N ALA A 114 -12.82 31.71 3.75
CA ALA A 114 -13.59 32.64 2.93
C ALA A 114 -13.18 34.08 3.25
#